data_AF-A0A1X0AV23-F1
#
_entry.id   AF-A0A1X0AV23-F1
#
_cell.length_a   1.000
_cell.length_b   1.000
_cell.length_c   1.000
_cell.angle_alpha   90.00
_cell.angle_beta   90.00
_cell.angle_gamma   90.00
#
_symmetry.space_group_name_H-M   'P 1'
#
loop_
_entity.id
_entity.type
_entity.pdbx_description
1 polymer ?
#
loop_
_entity_poly.entity_id
_entity_poly.type
_entity_poly.pdbx_seq_one_letter_code
_entity_poly.pdbx_strand_id
1 'polypeptide(L)'
;MVRDYPIVPGIDLAGEVVASQSSEFTVGDLVLAHGYLIGTGHHGGYAEYARLPADQVVALGSLTPREGAAIGTAGFTAAMSLQTLSDRGITPDAGPIVVTGATGGVGSVSVDLLAAAGYEVIASTGKADQADRLRELGAAEVIGRLPADPDAKPRPLGKTRGERCGRNWAARSSHATSTTSAATSTSRTSSA
;
A
#
# COMPACT_ATOMS: atom_id res chain seq x y z
N MET A 1 9.44 0.54 -12.40
CA MET A 1 10.06 1.40 -13.42
C MET A 1 9.84 0.73 -14.76
N VAL A 2 9.35 1.47 -15.75
CA VAL A 2 9.11 0.96 -17.11
C VAL A 2 10.44 0.63 -17.77
N ARG A 3 10.53 -0.55 -18.40
CA ARG A 3 11.73 -1.01 -19.10
C ARG A 3 11.61 -0.87 -20.61
N ASP A 4 10.41 -1.11 -21.15
CA ASP A 4 10.14 -1.17 -22.58
C ASP A 4 9.02 -0.21 -22.97
N TYR A 5 9.19 0.51 -24.08
CA TYR A 5 8.23 1.45 -24.66
C TYR A 5 7.86 1.00 -26.09
N PRO A 6 6.65 1.31 -26.60
CA PRO A 6 5.60 2.13 -25.98
C PRO A 6 4.79 1.40 -24.90
N ILE A 7 4.30 2.15 -23.89
CA ILE A 7 3.44 1.63 -22.83
C ILE A 7 2.31 2.62 -22.50
N VAL A 8 1.10 2.11 -22.29
CA VAL A 8 0.00 2.84 -21.63
C VAL A 8 0.23 2.75 -20.11
N PRO A 9 0.43 3.86 -19.37
CA PRO A 9 0.61 3.82 -17.92
C PRO A 9 -0.70 3.57 -17.15
N GLY A 10 -0.61 3.63 -15.81
CA GLY A 10 -1.75 3.51 -14.88
C GLY A 10 -1.74 2.16 -14.18
N ILE A 11 -1.30 2.14 -12.92
CA ILE A 11 -1.17 0.91 -12.12
C ILE A 11 -2.49 0.45 -11.50
N ASP A 12 -3.51 1.29 -11.54
CA ASP A 12 -4.85 1.08 -10.99
C ASP A 12 -5.87 1.21 -12.11
N LEU A 13 -6.88 0.34 -12.12
CA LEU A 13 -8.09 0.48 -12.93
C LEU A 13 -9.29 -0.13 -12.23
N ALA A 14 -10.46 0.46 -12.45
CA ALA A 14 -11.74 -0.08 -12.06
C ALA A 14 -12.75 0.20 -13.16
N GLY A 15 -13.63 -0.76 -13.43
CA GLY A 15 -14.58 -0.66 -14.53
C GLY A 15 -15.49 -1.87 -14.62
N GLU A 16 -16.09 -2.04 -15.79
CA GLU A 16 -17.01 -3.12 -16.10
C GLU A 16 -16.35 -4.12 -17.07
N VAL A 17 -16.57 -5.41 -16.85
CA VAL A 17 -16.14 -6.45 -17.78
C VAL A 17 -16.99 -6.37 -19.04
N VAL A 18 -16.36 -6.03 -20.18
CA VAL A 18 -17.03 -5.99 -21.49
C VAL A 18 -16.86 -7.28 -22.30
N ALA A 19 -15.86 -8.11 -21.95
CA ALA A 19 -15.62 -9.43 -22.53
C ALA A 19 -14.74 -10.27 -21.59
N SER A 20 -15.00 -11.57 -21.49
CA SER A 20 -14.21 -12.50 -20.67
C SER A 20 -14.06 -13.86 -21.35
N GLN A 21 -12.90 -14.49 -21.17
CA GLN A 21 -12.65 -15.90 -21.50
C GLN A 21 -12.49 -16.77 -20.25
N SER A 22 -12.47 -16.16 -19.05
CA SER A 22 -12.47 -16.89 -17.78
C SER A 22 -13.91 -17.11 -17.33
N SER A 23 -14.16 -18.27 -16.71
CA SER A 23 -15.44 -18.56 -16.05
C SER A 23 -15.63 -17.80 -14.73
N GLU A 24 -14.60 -17.11 -14.23
CA GLU A 24 -14.64 -16.35 -12.97
C GLU A 24 -15.35 -15.00 -13.11
N PHE A 25 -15.41 -14.45 -14.32
CA PHE A 25 -15.99 -13.14 -14.60
C PHE A 25 -16.90 -13.18 -15.82
N THR A 26 -18.03 -12.50 -15.71
CA THR A 26 -19.05 -12.36 -16.74
C THR A 26 -19.19 -10.92 -17.19
N VAL A 27 -19.76 -10.71 -18.38
CA VAL A 27 -19.99 -9.36 -18.91
C VAL A 27 -20.97 -8.62 -17.98
N GLY A 28 -20.63 -7.38 -17.62
CA GLY A 28 -21.39 -6.56 -16.66
C GLY A 28 -20.84 -6.57 -15.24
N ASP A 29 -19.90 -7.47 -14.91
CA ASP A 29 -19.28 -7.49 -13.58
C ASP A 29 -18.43 -6.24 -13.36
N LEU A 30 -18.62 -5.61 -12.19
CA LEU A 30 -17.76 -4.51 -11.74
C LEU A 30 -16.50 -5.05 -11.09
N VAL A 31 -15.36 -4.61 -11.59
CA VAL A 31 -14.05 -5.14 -11.23
C VAL A 31 -13.04 -4.03 -10.95
N LEU A 32 -12.00 -4.38 -10.21
CA LEU A 32 -10.81 -3.59 -10.00
C LEU A 32 -9.58 -4.47 -10.23
N ALA A 33 -8.52 -3.87 -10.76
CA ALA A 33 -7.21 -4.49 -10.85
C ALA A 33 -6.13 -3.47 -10.52
N HIS A 34 -5.12 -3.89 -9.77
CA HIS A 34 -3.97 -3.06 -9.51
C HIS A 34 -2.70 -3.87 -9.21
N GLY A 35 -1.54 -3.23 -9.31
CA GLY A 35 -0.25 -3.85 -9.00
C GLY A 35 0.28 -4.74 -10.13
N TYR A 36 0.87 -5.89 -9.78
CA TYR A 36 1.59 -6.77 -10.71
C TYR A 36 2.55 -5.98 -11.63
N LEU A 37 2.42 -6.17 -12.95
CA LEU A 37 3.12 -5.40 -13.98
C LEU A 37 2.18 -4.42 -14.70
N ILE A 38 0.96 -4.21 -14.22
CA ILE A 38 -0.03 -3.32 -14.83
C ILE A 38 0.55 -1.88 -14.84
N GLY A 39 0.56 -1.25 -16.02
CA GLY A 39 1.08 0.11 -16.21
C GLY A 39 2.61 0.27 -16.03
N THR A 40 3.36 -0.82 -15.80
CA THR A 40 4.81 -0.76 -15.57
C THR A 40 5.61 -1.76 -16.40
N GLY A 41 5.05 -2.93 -16.72
CA GLY A 41 5.58 -3.92 -17.67
C GLY A 41 4.55 -4.33 -18.72
N HIS A 42 3.26 -4.08 -18.48
CA HIS A 42 2.15 -4.24 -19.43
C HIS A 42 1.34 -2.95 -19.50
N HIS A 43 0.52 -2.80 -20.54
CA HIS A 43 -0.42 -1.67 -20.65
C HIS A 43 -1.36 -1.62 -19.43
N GLY A 44 -1.59 -0.40 -18.93
CA GLY A 44 -2.34 -0.11 -17.72
C GLY A 44 -3.65 0.62 -17.96
N GLY A 45 -4.15 1.24 -16.89
CA GLY A 45 -5.50 1.82 -16.81
C GLY A 45 -5.72 3.17 -17.48
N TYR A 46 -4.70 3.83 -18.04
CA TYR A 46 -4.88 5.13 -18.74
C TYR A 46 -5.38 4.94 -20.18
N ALA A 47 -6.40 4.10 -20.34
CA ALA A 47 -7.08 3.81 -21.59
C ALA A 47 -8.55 3.47 -21.29
N GLU A 48 -9.41 3.58 -22.31
CA GLU A 48 -10.84 3.21 -22.18
C GLU A 48 -11.03 1.71 -22.01
N TYR A 49 -10.09 0.90 -22.51
CA TYR A 49 -10.10 -0.55 -22.42
C TYR A 49 -8.74 -1.09 -21.99
N ALA A 50 -8.76 -2.12 -21.13
CA ALA A 50 -7.59 -2.88 -20.74
C ALA A 50 -7.91 -4.38 -20.80
N ARG A 51 -6.92 -5.21 -21.17
CA ARG A 51 -7.03 -6.67 -21.14
C ARG A 51 -6.05 -7.22 -20.12
N LEU A 52 -6.56 -7.96 -19.15
CA LEU A 52 -5.79 -8.50 -18.04
C LEU A 52 -6.03 -10.01 -17.89
N PRO A 53 -5.03 -10.76 -17.37
CA PRO A 53 -5.26 -12.09 -16.84
C PRO A 53 -6.30 -12.06 -15.71
N ALA A 54 -7.19 -13.06 -15.66
CA ALA A 54 -8.29 -13.11 -14.67
C ALA A 54 -7.78 -13.16 -13.22
N ASP A 55 -6.64 -13.81 -12.98
CA ASP A 55 -5.98 -13.90 -11.66
C ASP A 55 -5.43 -12.55 -11.13
N GLN A 56 -5.42 -11.51 -11.97
CA GLN A 56 -5.02 -10.15 -11.60
C GLN A 56 -6.21 -9.22 -11.38
N VAL A 57 -7.43 -9.74 -11.50
CA VAL A 57 -8.68 -8.99 -11.39
C VAL A 57 -9.42 -9.42 -10.13
N VAL A 58 -10.00 -8.47 -9.42
CA VAL A 58 -10.86 -8.73 -8.25
C VAL A 58 -12.23 -8.10 -8.46
N ALA A 59 -13.27 -8.77 -7.95
CA ALA A 59 -14.60 -8.19 -7.91
C ALA A 59 -14.61 -6.94 -7.02
N LEU A 60 -15.27 -5.88 -7.50
CA LEU A 60 -15.29 -4.58 -6.82
C LEU A 60 -16.22 -4.56 -5.59
N GLY A 61 -17.19 -5.47 -5.53
CA GLY A 61 -18.16 -5.57 -4.44
C GLY A 61 -19.17 -4.42 -4.47
N SER A 62 -19.39 -3.78 -3.32
CA SER A 62 -20.37 -2.69 -3.18
C SER A 62 -19.85 -1.31 -3.58
N LEU A 63 -18.57 -1.19 -3.92
CA LEU A 63 -17.97 0.08 -4.32
C LEU A 63 -18.31 0.41 -5.77
N THR A 64 -18.48 1.69 -6.06
CA THR A 64 -18.49 2.18 -7.44
C THR A 64 -17.08 2.14 -8.03
N PRO A 65 -16.93 2.06 -9.37
CA PRO A 65 -15.60 2.12 -10.01
C PRO A 65 -14.80 3.37 -9.60
N ARG A 66 -15.48 4.50 -9.40
CA ARG A 66 -14.87 5.73 -8.92
C ARG A 66 -14.29 5.58 -7.51
N GLU A 67 -15.02 4.96 -6.59
CA GLU A 67 -14.55 4.74 -5.22
C GLU A 67 -13.39 3.74 -5.19
N GLY A 68 -13.49 2.64 -5.95
CA GLY A 68 -12.40 1.67 -6.08
C GLY A 68 -11.11 2.32 -6.59
N ALA A 69 -11.18 3.13 -7.64
CA ALA A 69 -10.03 3.86 -8.16
C ALA A 69 -9.52 4.96 -7.22
N ALA A 70 -10.42 5.60 -6.45
CA ALA A 70 -10.03 6.62 -5.46
C ALA A 70 -9.27 6.04 -4.26
N ILE A 71 -9.63 4.82 -3.84
CA ILE A 71 -8.83 4.05 -2.87
C ILE A 71 -7.51 3.63 -3.52
N GLY A 72 -7.60 2.93 -4.66
CA GLY A 72 -6.46 2.49 -5.47
C GLY A 72 -5.38 1.73 -4.71
N THR A 73 -4.20 1.63 -5.32
CA THR A 73 -3.02 1.00 -4.69
C THR A 73 -2.62 1.71 -3.40
N ALA A 74 -2.85 3.02 -3.29
CA ALA A 74 -2.49 3.79 -2.11
C ALA A 74 -3.28 3.36 -0.86
N GLY A 75 -4.61 3.31 -0.98
CA GLY A 75 -5.48 2.89 0.10
C GLY A 75 -5.35 1.40 0.40
N PHE A 76 -5.17 0.57 -0.62
CA PHE A 76 -4.85 -0.86 -0.42
C PHE A 76 -3.58 -1.04 0.42
N THR A 77 -2.52 -0.29 0.13
CA THR A 77 -1.25 -0.34 0.87
C THR A 77 -1.42 0.15 2.32
N ALA A 78 -2.24 1.19 2.54
CA ALA A 78 -2.57 1.67 3.88
C ALA A 78 -3.31 0.59 4.69
N ALA A 79 -4.31 -0.06 4.10
CA ALA A 79 -5.06 -1.14 4.74
C ALA A 79 -4.16 -2.35 5.08
N MET A 80 -3.26 -2.76 4.18
CA MET A 80 -2.27 -3.81 4.47
C MET A 80 -1.36 -3.44 5.64
N SER A 81 -1.00 -2.15 5.77
CA SER A 81 -0.17 -1.67 6.88
C SER A 81 -0.92 -1.78 8.22
N LEU A 82 -2.19 -1.38 8.28
CA LEU A 82 -3.04 -1.55 9.45
C LEU A 82 -3.25 -3.04 9.80
N GLN A 83 -3.51 -3.88 8.81
CA GLN A 83 -3.63 -5.33 9.00
C GLN A 83 -2.35 -5.89 9.61
N THR A 84 -1.19 -5.50 9.09
CA THR A 84 0.11 -5.94 9.61
C THR A 84 0.32 -5.56 11.07
N LEU A 85 -0.09 -4.36 11.49
CA LEU A 85 -0.02 -3.96 12.91
C LEU A 85 -0.88 -4.88 13.77
N SER A 86 -2.11 -5.14 13.32
CA SER A 86 -3.08 -6.00 14.01
C SER A 86 -2.58 -7.45 14.12
N ASP A 87 -2.06 -8.02 13.03
CA ASP A 87 -1.48 -9.38 12.99
C ASP A 87 -0.27 -9.54 13.92
N ARG A 88 0.42 -8.43 14.20
CA ARG A 88 1.55 -8.38 15.14
C ARG A 88 1.12 -8.12 16.58
N GLY A 89 -0.18 -8.01 16.85
CA GLY A 89 -0.73 -7.74 18.17
C GLY A 89 -0.44 -6.33 18.68
N ILE A 90 -0.19 -5.38 17.77
CA ILE A 90 -0.12 -3.96 18.12
C ILE A 90 -1.57 -3.49 18.20
N THR A 91 -2.00 -3.14 19.41
CA THR A 91 -3.34 -2.66 19.71
C THR A 91 -3.32 -1.14 19.96
N PRO A 92 -4.47 -0.45 19.96
CA PRO A 92 -4.52 0.99 20.22
C PRO A 92 -3.87 1.45 21.55
N ASP A 93 -3.83 0.60 22.56
CA ASP A 93 -3.18 0.86 23.86
C ASP A 93 -1.65 0.67 23.85
N ALA A 94 -1.07 0.21 22.73
CA ALA A 94 0.38 0.07 22.58
C ALA A 94 1.13 1.41 22.48
N GLY A 95 0.39 2.51 22.36
CA GLY A 95 0.89 3.88 22.24
C GLY A 95 0.69 4.45 20.83
N PRO A 96 1.16 5.69 20.59
CA PRO A 96 0.90 6.40 19.34
C PRO A 96 1.61 5.77 18.15
N ILE A 97 0.92 5.76 17.00
CA ILE A 97 1.44 5.31 15.71
C ILE A 97 1.87 6.53 14.89
N VAL A 98 3.12 6.52 14.43
CA VAL A 98 3.65 7.57 13.57
C VAL A 98 3.39 7.23 12.11
N VAL A 99 2.74 8.15 11.38
CA VAL A 99 2.55 8.06 9.94
C VAL A 99 3.46 9.09 9.25
N THR A 100 4.50 8.62 8.56
CA THR A 100 5.41 9.50 7.80
C THR A 100 4.86 9.82 6.42
N GLY A 101 5.15 11.02 5.90
CA GLY A 101 4.64 11.42 4.58
C GLY A 101 3.12 11.50 4.57
N ALA A 102 2.52 11.90 5.71
CA ALA A 102 1.09 11.79 5.98
C ALA A 102 0.18 12.52 4.98
N THR A 103 0.71 13.48 4.21
CA THR A 103 -0.05 14.19 3.18
C THR A 103 -0.02 13.51 1.79
N GLY A 104 0.74 12.42 1.63
CA GLY A 104 0.74 11.62 0.41
C GLY A 104 -0.42 10.62 0.39
N GLY A 105 -0.68 9.98 -0.76
CA GLY A 105 -1.84 9.10 -0.92
C GLY A 105 -1.93 7.97 0.12
N VAL A 106 -0.84 7.22 0.33
CA VAL A 106 -0.81 6.16 1.36
C VAL A 106 -0.93 6.75 2.77
N GLY A 107 -0.19 7.83 3.02
CA GLY A 107 -0.14 8.47 4.34
C GLY A 107 -1.50 9.00 4.79
N SER A 108 -2.24 9.67 3.91
CA SER A 108 -3.53 10.26 4.27
C SER A 108 -4.58 9.19 4.56
N VAL A 109 -4.61 8.12 3.76
CA VAL A 109 -5.51 6.99 4.01
C VAL A 109 -5.08 6.21 5.26
N SER A 110 -3.78 6.13 5.55
CA SER A 110 -3.29 5.48 6.78
C SER A 110 -3.72 6.24 8.03
N VAL A 111 -3.66 7.58 8.02
CA VAL A 111 -4.15 8.41 9.14
C VAL A 111 -5.62 8.13 9.40
N ASP A 112 -6.44 8.17 8.36
CA ASP A 112 -7.88 7.92 8.43
C ASP A 112 -8.20 6.52 8.98
N LEU A 113 -7.63 5.46 8.38
CA LEU A 113 -7.86 4.09 8.79
C LEU A 113 -7.38 3.80 10.23
N LEU A 114 -6.21 4.32 10.62
CA LEU A 114 -5.68 4.12 11.98
C LEU A 114 -6.53 4.85 13.03
N ALA A 115 -6.92 6.09 12.76
CA ALA A 115 -7.77 6.87 13.66
C ALA A 115 -9.15 6.21 13.80
N ALA A 116 -9.77 5.78 12.71
CA ALA A 116 -11.04 5.04 12.72
C ALA A 116 -10.94 3.71 13.47
N ALA A 117 -9.79 3.04 13.44
CA ALA A 117 -9.50 1.84 14.22
C ALA A 117 -9.13 2.12 15.70
N GLY A 118 -9.15 3.38 16.13
CA GLY A 118 -8.98 3.81 17.52
C GLY A 118 -7.53 4.08 17.94
N TYR A 119 -6.56 4.03 17.03
CA TYR A 119 -5.17 4.35 17.35
C TYR A 119 -4.98 5.86 17.53
N GLU A 120 -4.08 6.25 18.45
CA GLU A 120 -3.57 7.61 18.51
C GLU A 120 -2.56 7.81 17.38
N VAL A 121 -2.85 8.72 16.44
CA VAL A 121 -2.02 8.92 15.25
C VAL A 121 -1.20 10.21 15.34
N ILE A 122 0.12 10.09 15.16
CA ILE A 122 1.05 11.22 14.99
C ILE A 122 1.42 11.32 13.50
N ALA A 123 0.93 12.35 12.83
CA ALA A 123 1.16 12.58 11.41
C ALA A 123 2.42 13.42 11.17
N SER A 124 3.44 12.85 10.53
CA SER A 124 4.67 13.55 10.14
C SER A 124 4.57 14.04 8.69
N THR A 125 4.65 15.35 8.50
CA THR A 125 4.59 15.98 7.17
C THR A 125 5.63 17.10 6.99
N GLY A 126 6.07 17.30 5.74
CA GLY A 126 6.83 18.49 5.34
C GLY A 126 5.95 19.65 4.87
N LYS A 127 4.63 19.46 4.80
CA LYS A 127 3.65 20.46 4.33
C LYS A 127 2.84 20.98 5.52
N ALA A 128 3.34 22.02 6.17
CA ALA A 128 2.73 22.58 7.37
C ALA A 128 1.30 23.12 7.12
N ASP A 129 1.03 23.59 5.90
CA ASP A 129 -0.28 24.08 5.44
C ASP A 129 -1.36 22.98 5.37
N GLN A 130 -0.98 21.71 5.42
CA GLN A 130 -1.91 20.57 5.40
C GLN A 130 -2.24 20.03 6.80
N ALA A 131 -1.80 20.70 7.87
CA ALA A 131 -1.99 20.22 9.24
C ALA A 131 -3.46 20.06 9.62
N ASP A 132 -4.33 21.01 9.24
CA ASP A 132 -5.76 20.96 9.58
C ASP A 132 -6.46 19.80 8.87
N ARG A 133 -6.17 19.59 7.59
CA ARG A 133 -6.64 18.41 6.84
C ARG A 133 -6.23 17.10 7.51
N LEU A 134 -5.02 17.01 8.06
CA LEU A 134 -4.57 15.79 8.76
C LEU A 134 -5.34 15.58 10.07
N ARG A 135 -5.71 16.65 10.77
CA ARG A 135 -6.55 16.58 11.97
C ARG A 135 -7.99 16.17 11.62
N GLU A 136 -8.53 16.67 10.50
CA GLU A 136 -9.83 16.23 9.97
C GLU A 136 -9.86 14.74 9.66
N LEU A 137 -8.75 14.18 9.17
CA LEU A 137 -8.58 12.73 8.97
C LEU A 137 -8.35 11.95 10.27
N GLY A 138 -8.22 12.62 11.43
CA GLY A 138 -8.08 11.96 12.73
C GLY A 138 -6.67 11.92 13.33
N ALA A 139 -5.71 12.70 12.81
CA ALA A 139 -4.41 12.85 13.47
C ALA A 139 -4.55 13.57 14.83
N ALA A 140 -4.04 12.95 15.90
CA ALA A 140 -4.00 13.52 17.24
C ALA A 140 -2.90 14.58 17.37
N GLU A 141 -1.76 14.37 16.71
CA GLU A 141 -0.64 15.31 16.65
C GLU A 141 -0.14 15.41 15.20
N VAL A 142 0.27 16.61 14.77
CA VAL A 142 0.93 16.83 13.49
C VAL A 142 2.32 17.39 13.75
N ILE A 143 3.34 16.71 13.24
CA ILE A 143 4.75 17.07 13.40
C ILE A 143 5.42 17.34 12.05
N GLY A 144 6.55 18.05 12.10
CA GLY A 144 7.41 18.25 10.94
C GLY A 144 8.02 16.94 10.41
N ARG A 145 8.70 17.03 9.27
CA ARG A 145 9.37 15.88 8.66
C ARG A 145 10.40 15.28 9.62
N LEU A 146 10.39 13.95 9.71
CA LEU A 146 11.40 13.18 10.44
C LEU A 146 12.51 12.65 9.49
N PRO A 147 13.76 12.53 9.97
CA PRO A 147 14.27 13.12 11.22
C PRO A 147 14.26 14.65 11.18
N ALA A 148 14.12 15.29 12.34
CA ALA A 148 14.08 16.76 12.44
C ALA A 148 15.39 17.42 12.00
N ASP A 149 16.50 16.69 12.12
CA ASP A 149 17.80 17.06 11.57
C ASP A 149 17.92 16.46 10.15
N PRO A 150 17.97 17.29 9.09
CA PRO A 150 18.09 16.83 7.71
C PRO A 150 19.43 16.14 7.40
N ASP A 151 20.47 16.38 8.21
CA ASP A 151 21.79 15.77 8.06
C ASP A 151 21.93 14.48 8.91
N ALA A 152 20.89 14.12 9.66
CA ALA A 152 20.89 12.88 10.42
C ALA A 152 20.95 11.68 9.48
N LYS A 153 21.99 10.85 9.63
CA LYS A 153 22.10 9.56 8.92
C LYS A 153 20.82 8.76 9.10
N PRO A 154 20.21 8.21 8.03
CA PRO A 154 19.01 7.38 8.13
C PRO A 154 19.29 6.21 9.07
N ARG A 155 18.63 6.20 10.23
CA ARG A 155 18.65 5.05 11.14
C ARG A 155 17.30 4.35 11.01
N PRO A 156 17.26 3.02 10.85
CA PRO A 156 16.01 2.29 10.67
C PRO A 156 14.96 2.55 11.76
N LEU A 157 15.38 2.94 12.98
CA LEU A 157 14.51 3.28 14.09
C LEU A 157 15.21 4.32 14.99
N GLY A 158 14.53 5.45 15.27
CA GLY A 158 14.95 6.41 16.30
C GLY A 158 14.53 5.95 17.71
N LYS A 159 14.97 6.67 18.76
CA LYS A 159 14.47 6.42 20.12
C LYS A 159 12.94 6.64 20.13
N THR A 160 12.19 5.61 20.48
CA THR A 160 10.73 5.65 20.64
C THR A 160 10.35 6.64 21.74
N ARG A 161 9.44 7.57 21.46
CA ARG A 161 8.81 8.42 22.48
C ARG A 161 7.78 7.56 23.22
N GLY A 162 8.23 6.89 24.28
CA GLY A 162 7.43 5.96 25.10
C GLY A 162 8.20 4.70 25.45
N GLU A 163 8.66 4.58 26.70
CA GLU A 163 9.55 3.53 27.21
C GLU A 163 8.91 2.13 27.34
N ARG A 164 7.81 1.85 26.65
CA ARG A 164 7.06 0.58 26.76
C ARG A 164 7.14 -0.31 25.50
N CYS A 165 7.34 0.26 24.31
CA CYS A 165 7.32 -0.49 23.05
C CYS A 165 8.71 -1.04 22.61
N GLY A 166 9.81 -0.35 22.96
CA GLY A 166 11.16 -0.68 22.45
C GLY A 166 11.76 -2.01 22.90
N ARG A 167 11.32 -2.60 24.03
CA ARG A 167 11.89 -3.85 24.55
C ARG A 167 11.40 -5.10 23.82
N ASN A 168 10.19 -5.07 23.24
CA ASN A 168 9.62 -6.25 22.56
C ASN A 168 9.91 -6.29 21.06
N TRP A 169 10.18 -5.16 20.42
CA TRP A 169 10.47 -5.10 18.97
C TRP A 169 11.81 -5.77 18.63
N ALA A 170 12.90 -5.36 19.29
CA ALA A 170 14.24 -5.89 19.02
C ALA A 170 14.36 -7.40 19.37
N ALA A 171 13.58 -7.88 20.34
CA ALA A 171 13.57 -9.27 20.75
C ALA A 171 12.78 -10.19 19.79
N ARG A 172 11.81 -9.66 19.03
CA ARG A 172 10.98 -10.43 18.08
C ARG A 172 11.48 -10.39 16.64
N SER A 173 12.33 -9.42 16.28
CA SER A 173 12.93 -9.29 14.95
C SER A 173 14.06 -10.29 14.66
N SER A 174 14.55 -11.02 15.66
CA SER A 174 15.66 -11.99 15.52
C SER A 174 15.23 -13.39 15.04
N HIS A 175 13.93 -13.65 14.85
CA HIS A 175 13.39 -14.97 14.48
C HIS A 175 12.73 -15.04 13.09
N ALA A 176 12.93 -14.03 12.23
CA ALA A 176 12.41 -14.04 10.86
C ALA A 176 13.54 -14.05 9.82
N THR A 177 14.43 -15.03 9.90
CA THR A 177 15.29 -15.44 8.78
C THR A 177 15.10 -16.94 8.55
N SER A 178 13.96 -17.29 7.97
CA SER A 178 13.78 -18.58 7.29
C SER A 178 13.71 -18.33 5.79
N THR A 179 14.77 -18.77 5.13
CA THR A 179 15.01 -18.81 3.68
C THR A 179 13.86 -19.50 2.93
N THR A 180 13.47 -18.98 1.77
CA THR A 180 12.91 -19.81 0.69
C THR A 180 13.53 -19.36 -0.62
N SER A 181 14.56 -20.07 -1.04
CA SER A 181 15.14 -20.05 -2.38
C SER A 181 14.30 -20.94 -3.28
N ALA A 182 13.79 -20.41 -4.40
CA ALA A 182 13.28 -21.21 -5.50
C ALA A 182 14.24 -21.07 -6.68
N ALA A 183 14.96 -22.16 -6.99
CA ALA A 183 15.75 -22.31 -8.19
C ALA A 183 14.84 -22.84 -9.30
N THR A 184 14.91 -22.26 -10.50
CA THR A 184 14.30 -22.83 -11.70
C THR A 184 15.40 -23.31 -12.62
N SER A 185 15.59 -24.62 -12.70
CA SER A 185 16.47 -25.28 -13.64
C SER A 185 15.88 -25.19 -15.06
N THR A 186 16.59 -24.58 -16.00
CA THR A 186 16.32 -24.77 -17.43
C THR A 186 17.37 -25.70 -18.01
N SER A 187 17.03 -26.97 -18.17
CA SER A 187 17.72 -27.87 -19.10
C SER A 187 17.41 -27.42 -20.52
N ARG A 188 18.38 -26.77 -21.18
CA ARG A 188 18.41 -26.64 -22.64
C ARG A 188 19.04 -27.91 -23.20
N THR A 189 18.26 -28.70 -23.93
CA THR A 189 18.80 -29.56 -24.99
C THR A 189 18.42 -28.94 -26.32
N SER A 190 19.45 -28.49 -27.04
CA SER A 190 19.43 -28.03 -28.42
C SER A 190 19.47 -29.19 -29.42
N SER A 191 19.15 -28.87 -30.69
CA SER A 191 19.30 -29.64 -31.94
C SER A 191 18.23 -30.69 -32.22
N ALA A 192 17.67 -30.82 -33.44
CA ALA A 192 17.94 -30.23 -34.75
C ALA A 192 16.64 -30.12 -35.56
#